data_AF-A0A3C0GMI2-F1
#
_entry.id   AF-A0A3C0GMI2-F1
#
_cell.length_a   1.000
_cell.length_b   1.000
_cell.length_c   1.000
_cell.angle_alpha   90.00
_cell.angle_beta   90.00
_cell.angle_gamma   90.00
#
_symmetry.space_group_name_H-M   'P 1'
#
loop_
_entity.id
_entity.type
_entity.pdbx_description
1 polymer ?
#
loop_
_entity_poly.entity_id
_entity_poly.type
_entity_poly.pdbx_seq_one_letter_code
_entity_poly.pdbx_strand_id
1 'polypeptide(L)' 'SSIEQNRENLRLQELAFREGQATSLDVIDARLGLGGAQVERAQAAYQYDVALAHLLEISGQMDRYEEFRRRADEVIAHE' A
#
# COMPACT_ATOMS: atom_id res chain seq x y z
N SER A 1 -0.92 -8.41 -4.45
CA SER A 1 -0.19 -7.49 -3.54
C SER A 1 -0.65 -7.69 -2.09
N SER A 2 0.14 -7.25 -1.09
CA SER A 2 -0.22 -7.32 0.36
C SER A 2 -1.58 -6.68 0.66
N ILE A 3 -1.90 -5.56 0.01
CA ILE A 3 -3.20 -4.88 0.16
C ILE A 3 -4.35 -5.73 -0.39
N GLU A 4 -4.20 -6.34 -1.57
CA GLU A 4 -5.23 -7.24 -2.12
C GLU A 4 -5.45 -8.46 -1.21
N GLN A 5 -4.38 -9.03 -0.66
CA GLN A 5 -4.47 -10.15 0.26
C GLN A 5 -5.25 -9.77 1.53
N ASN A 6 -4.95 -8.60 2.10
CA ASN A 6 -5.67 -8.08 3.27
C ASN A 6 -7.11 -7.68 2.96
N ARG A 7 -7.39 -7.17 1.75
CA ARG A 7 -8.75 -6.86 1.31
C ARG A 7 -9.58 -8.12 1.18
N GLU A 8 -9.03 -9.18 0.57
CA GLU A 8 -9.74 -10.46 0.49
C GLU A 8 -9.90 -11.08 1.87
N ASN A 9 -8.90 -11.01 2.75
CA ASN A 9 -9.04 -11.46 4.13
C ASN A 9 -10.20 -10.74 4.85
N LEU A 10 -10.28 -9.41 4.74
CA LEU A 10 -11.40 -8.65 5.29
C LEU A 10 -12.74 -9.12 4.73
N ARG A 11 -12.84 -9.32 3.40
CA ARG A 11 -14.05 -9.83 2.77
C ARG A 11 -14.46 -11.20 3.31
N LEU A 12 -13.50 -12.10 3.51
CA LEU A 12 -13.73 -13.44 4.06
C LEU A 12 -14.20 -13.36 5.51
N GLN A 13 -13.58 -12.54 6.36
CA GLN A 13 -14.00 -12.37 7.76
C GLN A 13 -15.40 -11.74 7.87
N GLU A 14 -15.73 -10.77 7.02
CA GLU A 14 -17.08 -10.19 6.97
C GLU A 14 -18.15 -11.21 6.56
N LEU A 15 -17.82 -12.13 5.66
CA LEU A 15 -18.72 -13.24 5.30
C LEU A 15 -18.84 -14.24 6.45
N ALA A 16 -17.73 -14.68 7.03
CA ALA A 16 -17.74 -15.63 8.15
C ALA A 16 -18.49 -15.08 9.37
N PHE A 17 -18.36 -13.79 9.67
CA PHE A 17 -19.12 -13.14 10.75
C PHE A 17 -20.63 -13.16 10.48
N ARG A 18 -21.05 -12.89 9.23
CA ARG A 18 -22.48 -12.96 8.84
C ARG A 18 -23.06 -14.37 8.98
N GLU A 19 -22.27 -15.40 8.70
CA GLU A 19 -22.65 -16.79 8.87
C GLU A 19 -22.50 -17.31 10.32
N GLY A 20 -22.08 -16.45 11.26
CA GLY A 20 -21.87 -16.81 12.67
C GLY A 20 -20.63 -17.70 12.92
N GLN A 21 -19.73 -17.78 11.94
CA GLN A 21 -18.50 -18.58 12.00
C GLN A 21 -17.28 -17.79 12.47
N ALA A 22 -17.34 -16.46 12.48
CA ALA A 22 -16.31 -15.57 13.01
C ALA A 22 -16.93 -14.58 14.01
N THR A 23 -16.08 -13.91 14.78
CA THR A 23 -16.46 -12.89 15.75
C THR A 23 -16.32 -11.49 15.17
N SER A 24 -16.91 -10.50 15.84
CA SER A 24 -16.72 -9.09 15.47
C SER A 24 -15.25 -8.64 15.63
N LEU A 25 -14.50 -9.30 16.52
CA LEU A 25 -13.08 -9.01 16.74
C LEU A 25 -12.24 -9.42 15.52
N ASP A 26 -12.51 -10.59 14.94
CA ASP A 26 -11.82 -11.07 13.73
C ASP A 26 -11.99 -10.09 12.54
N VAL A 27 -13.18 -9.50 12.42
CA VAL A 27 -13.46 -8.47 11.41
C VAL A 27 -12.67 -7.18 11.69
N ILE A 28 -12.59 -6.75 12.96
CA ILE A 28 -11.82 -5.57 13.36
C ILE A 28 -10.34 -5.79 13.05
N ASP A 29 -9.80 -6.96 13.39
CA ASP A 29 -8.40 -7.30 13.14
C ASP A 29 -8.09 -7.33 11.64
N ALA A 30 -8.98 -7.89 10.81
CA ALA A 30 -8.83 -7.87 9.36
C ALA A 30 -8.88 -6.43 8.78
N ARG A 31 -9.75 -5.55 9.31
CA ARG A 31 -9.75 -4.13 8.93
C ARG A 31 -8.45 -3.44 9.32
N LEU A 32 -7.94 -3.73 10.52
CA LEU A 32 -6.68 -3.16 10.99
C LEU A 32 -5.51 -3.61 10.13
N GLY A 33 -5.46 -4.90 9.75
CA GLY A 33 -4.46 -5.44 8.83
C GLY A 33 -4.48 -4.75 7.47
N LEU A 34 -5.66 -4.54 6.89
CA LEU A 34 -5.81 -3.78 5.64
C LEU A 34 -5.35 -2.32 5.78
N GLY A 35 -5.73 -1.66 6.87
CA GLY A 35 -5.30 -0.29 7.16
C GLY A 35 -3.77 -0.19 7.33
N GLY A 36 -3.16 -1.14 8.04
CA GLY A 36 -1.71 -1.24 8.20
C GLY A 36 -0.99 -1.38 6.85
N ALA A 37 -1.44 -2.31 6.00
CA ALA A 37 -0.85 -2.51 4.67
C ALA A 37 -0.96 -1.26 3.78
N GLN A 38 -2.04 -0.47 3.91
CA GLN A 38 -2.19 0.80 3.20
C GLN A 38 -1.21 1.87 3.71
N VAL A 39 -1.03 1.97 5.03
CA VAL A 39 -0.07 2.89 5.65
C VAL A 39 1.36 2.53 5.25
N GLU A 40 1.72 1.25 5.28
CA GLU A 40 3.04 0.77 4.85
C GLU A 40 3.33 1.14 3.38
N ARG A 41 2.33 0.98 2.49
CA ARG A 41 2.48 1.39 1.09
C ARG A 41 2.70 2.91 0.95
N ALA A 42 1.95 3.71 1.69
CA ALA A 42 2.12 5.16 1.68
C ALA A 42 3.51 5.58 2.20
N GLN A 43 3.99 4.90 3.26
CA GLN A 43 5.33 5.12 3.79
C GLN A 43 6.42 4.73 2.79
N ALA A 44 6.26 3.60 2.08
CA ALA A 44 7.19 3.16 1.05
C ALA A 44 7.25 4.15 -0.12
N ALA A 45 6.11 4.67 -0.57
CA ALA A 45 6.05 5.71 -1.60
C ALA A 45 6.77 6.99 -1.16
N TYR A 46 6.53 7.45 0.07
CA TYR A 46 7.25 8.61 0.63
C TYR A 46 8.77 8.38 0.70
N GLN A 47 9.21 7.21 1.18
CA GLN A 47 10.63 6.86 1.23
C GLN A 47 11.27 6.83 -0.16
N TYR A 48 10.53 6.32 -1.16
CA TYR A 48 10.95 6.35 -2.55
C TYR A 48 11.15 7.79 -3.05
N ASP A 49 10.18 8.68 -2.83
CA ASP A 49 10.27 10.07 -3.28
C ASP A 49 11.48 10.80 -2.68
N VAL A 50 11.75 10.59 -1.38
CA VAL A 50 12.92 11.16 -0.69
C VAL A 50 14.23 10.59 -1.27
N ALA A 51 14.32 9.27 -1.42
CA ALA A 51 15.50 8.63 -1.96
C ALA A 51 15.78 9.04 -3.41
N LEU A 52 14.73 9.18 -4.23
CA LEU A 52 14.82 9.65 -5.60
C LEU A 52 15.30 11.10 -5.66
N ALA A 53 14.73 11.99 -4.84
CA ALA A 53 15.17 13.38 -4.78
C ALA A 53 16.66 13.49 -4.44
N HIS A 54 17.12 12.78 -3.41
CA HIS A 54 18.55 12.78 -3.03
C HIS A 54 19.45 12.22 -4.15
N LEU A 55 19.03 11.13 -4.81
CA LEU A 55 19.81 10.55 -5.91
C LEU A 55 19.93 11.52 -7.09
N LEU A 56 18.85 12.18 -7.47
CA LEU A 56 18.83 13.13 -8.59
C LEU A 56 19.56 14.44 -8.25
N GLU A 57 19.54 14.87 -7.00
CA GLU A 57 20.32 16.01 -6.52
C GLU A 57 21.82 15.76 -6.70
N ILE A 58 22.30 14.63 -6.17
CA ILE A 58 23.74 14.27 -6.19
C ILE A 58 24.21 13.96 -7.62
N SER A 59 23.33 13.42 -8.46
CA SER A 59 23.65 13.12 -9.87
C SER A 59 23.43 14.29 -10.83
N GLY A 60 22.89 15.42 -10.35
CA GLY A 60 22.59 16.59 -11.17
C GLY A 60 21.46 16.39 -12.19
N GLN A 61 20.54 15.44 -11.96
CA GLN A 61 19.46 15.04 -12.87
C GLN A 61 18.06 15.40 -12.33
N MET A 62 17.94 16.48 -11.56
CA MET A 62 16.69 16.89 -10.91
C MET A 62 15.55 17.19 -11.90
N ASP A 63 15.87 17.55 -13.14
CA ASP A 63 14.93 17.72 -14.25
C ASP A 63 14.13 16.44 -14.56
N ARG A 64 14.66 15.27 -14.20
CA ARG A 64 14.03 13.96 -14.43
C ARG A 64 13.16 13.47 -13.28
N TYR A 65 13.00 14.24 -12.21
CA TYR A 65 12.24 13.81 -11.02
C TYR A 65 10.79 13.42 -11.36
N GLU A 66 10.08 14.27 -12.10
CA GLU A 66 8.70 14.04 -12.52
C GLU A 66 8.55 12.82 -13.45
N GLU A 67 9.56 12.53 -14.28
CA GLU A 67 9.58 11.35 -15.15
C GLU A 67 9.60 10.07 -14.31
N PHE A 68 10.54 9.97 -13.37
CA PHE A 68 10.71 8.78 -12.53
C PHE A 68 9.57 8.60 -11.54
N ARG A 69 9.06 9.68 -10.94
CA ARG A 69 7.91 9.64 -10.05
C ARG A 69 6.67 9.10 -10.75
N ARG A 70 6.35 9.62 -11.95
CA ARG A 70 5.17 9.19 -12.71
C ARG A 70 5.27 7.73 -13.15
N ARG A 71 6.46 7.28 -13.55
CA ARG A 71 6.72 5.88 -13.89
C ARG A 71 6.52 4.96 -12.69
N ALA A 72 6.91 5.39 -11.48
CA ALA A 72 6.63 4.62 -10.26
C ALA A 72 5.13 4.53 -9.99
N ASP A 73 4.39 5.63 -10.13
CA ASP A 73 2.93 5.65 -9.98
C ASP A 73 2.22 4.69 -10.96
N GLU A 74 2.66 4.61 -12.23
CA GLU A 74 2.11 3.68 -13.23
C GLU A 74 2.30 2.21 -12.84
N VAL A 75 3.49 1.85 -12.34
CA VAL A 75 3.78 0.48 -11.89
C VAL A 75 2.92 0.13 -10.65
N ILE A 76 2.73 1.10 -9.75
CA ILE A 76 1.95 0.95 -8.53
C ILE A 76 0.44 0.81 -8.84
N ALA A 77 -0.07 1.41 -9.92
CA ALA A 77 -1.48 1.30 -10.32
C ALA A 77 -1.84 -0.03 -10.98
N HIS A 78 -0.85 -0.79 -11.46
CA HIS A 78 -1.04 -2.08 -12.15
C HIS A 78 -0.89 -3.31 -11.22
N GLU A 79 -0.64 -3.13 -9.93
CA GLU A 79 -0.65 -4.16 -8.87
C GLU A 79 -1.92 -4.17 -8.03
#